data_AF-A0A974T9S2-F1
#
_entry.id   AF-A0A974T9S2-F1
#
_cell.length_a   1.000
_cell.length_b   1.000
_cell.length_c   1.000
_cell.angle_alpha   90.00
_cell.angle_beta   90.00
_cell.angle_gamma   90.00
#
_symmetry.space_group_name_H-M   'P 1'
#
loop_
_entity.id
_entity.type
_entity.pdbx_description
1 polymer ?
#
loop_
_entity_poly.entity_id
_entity_poly.type
_entity_poly.pdbx_seq_one_letter_code
_entity_poly.pdbx_strand_id
1 'polypeptide(L)' 'MTDPHHRPAPDLLEHNGYQIRLSPSGLDWMAFVALPRQRPTLILAPDREAALAKAYEWIKEQDRSGKQAR' A
#
# COMPACT_ATOMS: atom_id res chain seq x y z
N MET A 1 28.59 12.39 10.40
CA MET A 1 27.57 13.29 10.98
C MET A 1 26.35 13.18 10.08
N THR A 2 25.20 12.88 10.65
CA THR A 2 23.97 12.34 10.05
C THR A 2 23.51 13.09 8.79
N ASP A 3 23.21 12.33 7.73
CA ASP A 3 22.56 12.82 6.50
C ASP A 3 21.22 13.48 6.84
N PRO A 4 21.01 14.77 6.50
CA PRO A 4 19.77 15.50 6.81
C PRO A 4 18.60 15.13 5.86
N HIS A 5 18.77 14.14 4.99
CA HIS A 5 17.77 13.69 4.02
C HIS A 5 17.25 12.28 4.30
N HIS A 6 17.30 11.83 5.55
CA HIS A 6 16.52 10.69 6.03
C HIS A 6 15.02 11.06 6.08
N ARG A 7 14.44 11.46 4.95
CA ARG A 7 13.02 11.19 4.69
C ARG A 7 12.90 9.69 4.90
N PRO A 8 12.04 9.20 5.80
CA PRO A 8 11.74 7.77 5.82
C PRO A 8 11.34 7.44 4.38
N ALA A 9 12.16 6.65 3.69
CA ALA A 9 11.82 6.19 2.37
C ALA A 9 10.43 5.56 2.54
N PRO A 10 9.44 5.97 1.73
CA PRO A 10 8.11 5.40 1.85
C PRO A 10 8.26 3.89 1.74
N ASP A 11 7.72 3.17 2.71
CA ASP A 11 7.83 1.72 2.79
C ASP A 11 7.15 1.18 1.53
N LEU A 12 7.95 0.83 0.54
CA LEU A 12 7.51 0.34 -0.74
C LEU A 12 7.66 -1.17 -0.71
N LEU A 13 6.53 -1.86 -0.61
CA LEU A 13 6.47 -3.32 -0.64
C LEU A 13 5.87 -3.76 -1.96
N GLU A 14 6.39 -4.84 -2.52
CA GLU A 14 5.79 -5.50 -3.67
C GLU A 14 5.10 -6.79 -3.23
N HIS A 15 3.85 -7.00 -3.67
CA HIS A 15 3.07 -8.19 -3.34
C HIS A 15 2.16 -8.58 -4.51
N ASN A 16 2.34 -9.79 -5.05
CA ASN A 16 1.58 -10.29 -6.21
C ASN A 16 1.59 -9.33 -7.41
N GLY A 17 2.71 -8.62 -7.63
CA GLY A 17 2.86 -7.61 -8.68
C GLY A 17 2.26 -6.24 -8.34
N TYR A 18 1.51 -6.12 -7.23
CA TYR A 18 1.06 -4.83 -6.71
C TYR A 18 2.19 -4.16 -5.94
N GLN A 19 2.30 -2.86 -6.12
CA GLN A 19 3.15 -1.98 -5.34
C GLN A 19 2.30 -1.35 -4.22
N ILE A 20 2.71 -1.58 -2.98
CA ILE A 20 2.12 -1.02 -1.76
C ILE A 20 3.06 0.04 -1.26
N ARG A 21 2.63 1.30 -1.25
CA ARG A 21 3.39 2.42 -0.69
C ARG A 21 2.74 2.89 0.59
N LEU A 22 3.45 2.79 1.70
CA LEU A 22 2.98 3.29 2.99
C LEU A 22 3.54 4.68 3.27
N SER A 23 2.65 5.58 3.69
CA SER A 23 3.00 6.94 4.10
C SER A 23 2.22 7.33 5.35
N PRO A 24 2.85 7.93 6.37
CA PRO A 24 2.12 8.52 7.48
C PRO A 24 1.36 9.78 7.00
N SER A 25 0.15 9.96 7.51
CA SER A 25 -0.73 11.08 7.19
C SER A 25 -1.38 11.62 8.48
N GLY A 26 -0.63 12.45 9.21
CA GLY A 26 -1.08 12.99 10.50
C GLY A 26 -1.13 11.91 11.58
N LEU A 27 -2.34 11.61 12.08
CA LEU A 27 -2.58 10.55 13.07
C LEU A 27 -2.87 9.18 12.43
N ASP A 28 -3.02 9.14 11.11
CA ASP A 28 -3.36 7.93 10.35
C ASP A 28 -2.19 7.50 9.46
N TRP A 29 -2.31 6.29 8.93
CA TRP A 29 -1.45 5.70 7.91
C TRP A 29 -2.22 5.52 6.61
N MET A 30 -1.57 5.89 5.50
CA MET A 30 -2.05 5.70 4.15
C MET A 30 -1.29 4.55 3.49
N ALA A 31 -2.01 3.58 2.94
CA ALA A 31 -1.48 2.60 2.00
C ALA A 31 -1.98 2.90 0.59
N PHE A 32 -1.06 3.15 -0.34
CA PHE A 32 -1.34 3.25 -1.76
C PHE A 32 -1.04 1.91 -2.41
N VAL A 33 -2.06 1.23 -2.93
CA VAL A 33 -1.92 -0.08 -3.57
C VAL A 33 -2.21 0.07 -5.05
N ALA A 34 -1.25 -0.27 -5.92
CA ALA A 34 -1.42 -0.18 -7.36
C ALA A 34 -0.68 -1.27 -8.11
N LEU A 35 -1.26 -1.75 -9.21
CA LEU A 35 -0.48 -2.42 -10.25
C LEU A 35 0.24 -1.38 -11.12
N PRO A 36 1.39 -1.72 -11.73
CA PRO A 36 2.01 -0.87 -12.73
C PRO A 36 0.99 -0.47 -13.80
N ARG A 37 0.83 0.83 -14.03
CA ARG A 37 -0.11 1.43 -15.01
C ARG A 37 -1.60 1.35 -14.63
N GLN A 38 -1.95 0.99 -13.39
CA GLN A 38 -3.31 1.12 -12.88
C GLN A 38 -3.46 2.29 -11.93
N ARG A 39 -4.71 2.72 -11.73
CA ARG A 39 -5.02 3.77 -10.76
C ARG A 39 -4.79 3.22 -9.34
N PRO A 40 -4.01 3.91 -8.50
CA PRO A 40 -3.78 3.47 -7.13
C PRO A 40 -5.06 3.53 -6.31
N THR A 41 -5.26 2.50 -5.50
CA THR A 41 -6.24 2.48 -4.41
C THR A 41 -5.61 3.06 -3.16
N LEU A 42 -6.30 4.00 -2.52
CA LEU A 42 -5.89 4.57 -1.24
C LEU A 42 -6.66 3.89 -0.11
N ILE A 43 -5.93 3.41 0.90
CA ILE A 43 -6.49 2.81 2.11
C ILE A 43 -6.00 3.62 3.31
N LEU A 44 -6.93 4.02 4.18
CA LEU A 44 -6.64 4.69 5.45
C LEU A 44 -6.79 3.71 6.62
N ALA A 45 -5.86 3.79 7.57
CA ALA A 45 -5.91 3.04 8.81
C ALA A 45 -5.21 3.81 9.95
N PRO A 46 -5.56 3.53 11.22
CA PRO A 46 -4.99 4.23 12.36
C PRO A 46 -3.48 3.95 12.56
N ASP A 47 -2.98 2.82 12.04
CA ASP A 47 -1.60 2.40 12.21
C ASP A 47 -1.05 1.70 10.95
N ARG A 48 0.29 1.62 10.88
CA ARG A 48 1.03 1.06 9.74
C ARG A 48 0.62 -0.38 9.47
N GLU A 49 0.47 -1.18 10.52
CA GLU A 49 0.15 -2.61 10.41
C GLU A 49 -1.27 -2.82 9.91
N ALA A 50 -2.25 -2.05 10.41
CA ALA A 50 -3.61 -2.07 9.91
C ALA A 50 -3.71 -1.59 8.46
N ALA A 51 -2.94 -0.57 8.05
CA ALA A 51 -2.91 -0.09 6.66
C ALA A 51 -2.39 -1.19 5.73
N LEU A 52 -1.34 -1.89 6.15
CA LEU A 52 -0.72 -2.97 5.40
C LEU A 52 -1.61 -4.22 5.35
N ALA A 53 -2.21 -4.62 6.47
CA ALA A 53 -3.15 -5.74 6.53
C ALA A 53 -4.35 -5.52 5.59
N LYS A 54 -4.95 -4.33 5.62
CA LYS A 54 -6.03 -3.96 4.69
C LYS A 54 -5.57 -3.95 3.24
N ALA A 55 -4.34 -3.52 2.95
CA ALA A 55 -3.78 -3.59 1.60
C ALA A 55 -3.67 -5.03 1.10
N TYR A 56 -3.21 -5.97 1.94
CA TYR A 56 -3.14 -7.39 1.60
C TYR A 56 -4.52 -8.02 1.39
N GLU A 57 -5.51 -7.72 2.24
CA GLU A 57 -6.89 -8.17 2.04
C GLU A 57 -7.43 -7.67 0.70
N TRP A 58 -7.27 -6.37 0.42
CA TRP A 58 -7.75 -5.78 -0.83
C TRP A 58 -7.13 -6.45 -2.06
N ILE A 59 -5.82 -6.74 -2.05
CA ILE A 59 -5.15 -7.45 -3.15
C ILE A 59 -5.74 -8.85 -3.33
N LYS A 60 -5.98 -9.59 -2.24
CA LYS A 60 -6.62 -10.93 -2.30
C LYS A 60 -8.03 -10.84 -2.89
N GLU A 61 -8.80 -9.82 -2.53
CA GLU A 61 -10.12 -9.57 -3.09
C GLU A 61 -10.06 -9.23 -4.59
N GLN A 62 -9.09 -8.42 -5.02
CA GLN A 62 -8.89 -8.11 -6.44
C GLN A 62 -8.49 -9.34 -7.25
N ASP A 63 -7.61 -10.19 -6.73
CA ASP A 63 -7.23 -11.44 -7.41
C ASP A 63 -8.44 -12.37 -7.57
N ARG A 64 -9.26 -12.50 -6.50
CA ARG A 64 -10.49 -13.29 -6.53
C ARG A 64 -11.55 -12.72 -7.49
N SER A 65 -11.67 -11.39 -7.55
CA SER A 65 -12.63 -10.70 -8.43
C SER A 65 -12.19 -10.75 -9.90
N GLY A 66 -10.89 -10.56 -10.17
CA GLY A 66 -10.31 -10.68 -11.52
C GLY A 66 -10.41 -12.11 -12.08
N LYS A 67 -10.44 -13.13 -11.21
CA LYS A 67 -10.63 -14.53 -11.61
C LYS A 67 -12.08 -14.89 -11.96
N GLN A 68 -13.06 -14.04 -11.67
CA GLN A 68 -14.46 -14.23 -12.10
C GLN A 68 -14.80 -13.63 -13.47
N ALA A 69 -13.87 -12.89 -14.09
CA ALA A 69 -14.07 -12.26 -15.39
C ALA A 69 -13.36 -12.99 -16.56
N ARG A 70 -13.06 -14.28 -16.41
CA ARG A 70 -12.52 -15.13 -17.49
C ARG A 70 -13.38 -16.35 -17.75
#